data_AF-A0A4P6PJ91-F1
#
_entry.id   AF-A0A4P6PJ91-F1
#
_cell.length_a   1.000
_cell.length_b   1.000
_cell.length_c   1.000
_cell.angle_alpha   90.00
_cell.angle_beta   90.00
_cell.angle_gamma   90.00
#
_symmetry.space_group_name_H-M   'P 1'
#
loop_
_entity.id
_entity.type
_entity.pdbx_description
1 polymer ?
#
loop_
_entity_poly.entity_id
_entity_poly.type
_entity_poly.pdbx_seq_one_letter_code
_entity_poly.pdbx_strand_id
1 'polypeptide(L)'
;MRKSLEILRILLVSPELLLLALIACLFVWKDLWLVYVGANLLEHDDVTTWMPVLPISLCGSSIFLAFKMTEPKDGSNKALYDWPDFWRLEYRRNIGIGWCSVSVLSVLVAWIFRDDLSLAWVGGLFLSAIGLAVISSSSLLFATFVLKRISAGLN
;
A
#
# COMPACT_ATOMS: atom_id res chain seq x y z
N MET A 1 -13.49 -23.41 5.70
CA MET A 1 -12.76 -23.04 6.93
C MET A 1 -11.25 -22.83 6.71
N ARG A 2 -10.50 -23.71 6.01
CA ARG A 2 -9.06 -23.48 5.74
C ARG A 2 -8.76 -22.23 4.88
N LYS A 3 -9.56 -21.97 3.84
CA LYS A 3 -9.38 -20.81 2.94
C LYS A 3 -9.56 -19.45 3.64
N SER A 4 -10.59 -19.31 4.49
CA SER A 4 -10.85 -18.08 5.26
C SER A 4 -9.77 -17.81 6.31
N LEU A 5 -9.25 -18.85 6.96
CA LEU A 5 -8.12 -18.74 7.89
C LEU A 5 -6.82 -18.35 7.19
N GLU A 6 -6.58 -18.85 5.98
CA GLU A 6 -5.43 -18.43 5.17
C GLU A 6 -5.55 -16.97 4.74
N ILE A 7 -6.72 -16.54 4.27
CA ILE A 7 -6.99 -15.14 3.95
C ILE A 7 -6.75 -14.24 5.17
N LEU A 8 -7.26 -14.65 6.34
CA LEU A 8 -7.07 -13.92 7.57
C LEU A 8 -5.58 -13.86 7.95
N ARG A 9 -4.84 -14.97 7.85
CA ARG A 9 -3.40 -15.01 8.14
C ARG A 9 -2.59 -14.16 7.16
N ILE A 10 -2.99 -14.16 5.89
CA ILE A 10 -2.45 -13.32 4.82
C ILE A 10 -2.66 -11.85 5.17
N LEU A 11 -3.85 -11.50 5.66
CA LEU A 11 -4.19 -10.14 6.05
C LEU A 11 -3.51 -9.71 7.35
N LEU A 12 -3.47 -10.56 8.38
CA LEU A 12 -2.88 -10.29 9.71
C LEU A 12 -1.35 -10.27 9.69
N VAL A 13 -0.73 -11.14 8.90
CA VAL A 13 0.72 -11.19 8.67
C VAL A 13 1.01 -10.52 7.33
N SER A 14 0.59 -9.26 7.21
CA SER A 14 0.90 -8.43 6.07
C SER A 14 1.90 -7.36 6.49
N PRO A 15 2.89 -7.03 5.63
CA PRO A 15 3.86 -5.97 5.94
C PRO A 15 3.17 -4.61 6.14
N GLU A 16 1.99 -4.41 5.56
CA GLU A 16 1.16 -3.21 5.72
C GLU A 16 0.62 -3.08 7.16
N LEU A 17 0.09 -4.16 7.76
CA LEU A 17 -0.34 -4.14 9.16
C LEU A 17 0.83 -4.00 10.13
N LEU A 18 1.98 -4.61 9.81
CA LEU A 18 3.17 -4.49 10.64
C LEU A 18 3.65 -3.03 10.68
N LEU A 19 3.63 -2.33 9.54
CA LEU A 19 3.93 -0.90 9.48
C LEU A 19 2.96 -0.08 10.34
N LEU A 20 1.65 -0.32 10.22
CA LEU A 20 0.65 0.39 11.03
C LEU A 20 0.85 0.15 12.53
N ALA A 21 1.15 -1.09 12.93
CA ALA A 21 1.47 -1.41 14.31
C ALA A 21 2.75 -0.70 14.79
N LEU A 22 3.76 -0.57 13.92
CA LEU A 22 4.99 0.16 14.21
C LEU A 22 4.73 1.66 14.42
N ILE A 23 3.90 2.27 13.56
CA ILE A 23 3.51 3.67 13.69
C ILE A 23 2.65 3.89 14.95
N ALA A 24 1.70 2.99 15.24
CA ALA A 24 0.93 3.03 16.47
C ALA A 24 1.81 2.89 17.72
N CYS A 25 2.84 2.03 17.67
CA CYS A 25 3.82 1.90 18.75
C CYS A 25 4.63 3.20 18.93
N LEU A 26 5.00 3.87 17.83
CA LEU A 26 5.67 5.17 17.88
C LEU A 26 4.81 6.25 18.54
N PHE A 27 3.50 6.27 18.29
CA PHE A 27 2.55 7.14 18.99
C PHE A 27 2.51 6.87 20.51
N VAL A 28 2.57 5.61 20.94
CA VAL A 28 2.51 5.27 22.37
C VAL A 28 3.82 5.57 23.10
N TRP A 29 4.97 5.40 22.43
CA TRP A 29 6.27 5.55 23.07
C TRP A 29 6.83 6.97 23.02
N LYS A 30 6.87 7.62 21.84
CA LYS A 30 7.44 8.96 21.67
C LYS A 30 6.87 9.70 20.46
N ASP A 31 5.87 10.55 20.72
CA ASP A 31 5.29 11.46 19.71
C ASP A 31 6.29 12.47 19.13
N LEU A 32 7.43 12.69 19.78
CA LEU A 32 8.44 13.69 19.40
C LEU A 32 8.91 13.56 17.93
N TRP A 33 9.06 12.34 17.43
CA TRP A 33 9.44 12.11 16.03
C TRP A 33 8.30 12.45 15.06
N LEU A 34 7.07 12.09 15.42
CA LEU A 34 5.89 12.36 14.60
C LEU A 34 5.57 13.85 14.57
N VAL A 35 5.72 14.54 15.70
CA VAL A 35 5.63 16.00 15.81
C VAL A 35 6.70 16.67 14.96
N TYR A 36 7.95 16.18 14.98
CA TYR A 36 9.01 16.73 14.14
C TYR A 36 8.68 16.60 12.66
N VAL A 37 8.21 15.43 12.22
CA VAL A 37 7.77 15.22 10.83
C VAL A 37 6.61 16.15 10.47
N GLY A 38 5.59 16.25 11.32
CA GLY A 38 4.44 17.12 11.10
C GLY A 38 4.81 18.61 11.05
N ALA A 39 5.71 19.05 11.92
CA ALA A 39 6.20 20.44 11.95
C ALA A 39 6.95 20.80 10.67
N ASN A 40 7.90 19.95 10.23
CA ASN A 40 8.62 20.18 8.97
C ASN A 40 7.70 20.15 7.75
N LEU A 41 6.63 19.35 7.78
CA LEU A 41 5.66 19.33 6.70
C LEU A 41 4.91 20.65 6.60
N LEU A 42 4.38 21.16 7.72
CA LEU A 42 3.58 22.39 7.74
C LEU A 42 4.43 23.67 7.61
N GLU A 43 5.71 23.64 7.99
CA GLU A 43 6.62 24.77 7.85
C GLU A 43 6.90 25.12 6.38
N HIS A 44 6.82 24.13 5.48
CA HIS A 44 7.01 24.30 4.05
C HIS A 44 5.69 24.15 3.29
N ASP A 45 5.07 25.29 2.95
CA ASP A 45 3.75 25.33 2.29
C ASP A 45 3.75 24.64 0.90
N ASP A 46 4.90 24.68 0.21
CA ASP A 46 5.13 23.91 -1.02
C ASP A 46 5.00 22.40 -0.76
N VAL A 47 5.69 21.87 0.26
CA VAL A 47 5.68 20.44 0.58
C VAL A 47 4.28 19.98 0.96
N THR A 48 3.53 20.80 1.69
CA THR A 48 2.14 20.48 2.07
C THR A 48 1.22 20.43 0.86
N THR A 49 1.43 21.27 -0.15
CA THR A 49 0.64 21.25 -1.39
C THR A 49 0.89 19.98 -2.22
N TRP A 50 2.14 19.51 -2.26
CA TRP A 50 2.54 18.31 -3.02
C TRP A 50 2.38 17.00 -2.22
N MET A 51 2.06 17.09 -0.93
CA MET A 51 1.87 15.99 0.01
C MET A 51 0.99 14.83 -0.52
N PRO A 52 -0.22 15.07 -1.08
CA PRO A 52 -1.06 13.98 -1.58
C PRO A 52 -0.58 13.39 -2.93
N VAL A 53 0.24 14.11 -3.69
CA VAL A 53 0.66 13.70 -5.04
C VAL A 53 1.48 12.42 -5.01
N LEU A 54 2.35 12.26 -4.01
CA LEU A 54 3.18 11.06 -3.86
C LEU A 54 2.34 9.79 -3.60
N PRO A 55 1.49 9.72 -2.56
CA PRO A 55 0.65 8.54 -2.34
C PRO A 55 -0.33 8.27 -3.48
N ILE A 56 -0.89 9.32 -4.10
CA ILE A 56 -1.81 9.17 -5.24
C ILE A 56 -1.09 8.59 -6.46
N SER A 57 0.10 9.09 -6.80
CA SER A 57 0.87 8.58 -7.94
C SER A 57 1.31 7.12 -7.73
N LEU A 58 1.75 6.77 -6.53
CA LEU A 58 2.08 5.39 -6.16
C LEU A 58 0.86 4.47 -6.21
N CYS A 59 -0.28 4.91 -5.69
CA CYS A 59 -1.55 4.19 -5.79
C CYS A 59 -1.96 3.97 -7.26
N GLY A 60 -1.88 5.01 -8.09
CA GLY A 60 -2.16 4.92 -9.52
C GLY A 60 -1.25 3.91 -10.24
N SER A 61 0.05 3.93 -9.95
CA SER A 61 1.00 2.96 -10.51
C SER A 61 0.70 1.52 -10.06
N SER A 62 0.25 1.35 -8.82
CA SER A 62 -0.10 0.05 -8.23
C SER A 62 -1.35 -0.54 -8.89
N ILE A 63 -2.37 0.29 -9.11
CA ILE A 63 -3.59 -0.08 -9.82
C ILE A 63 -3.25 -0.47 -11.26
N PHE A 64 -2.40 0.31 -11.94
CA PHE A 64 -1.96 -0.01 -13.30
C PHE A 64 -1.21 -1.35 -13.36
N LEU A 65 -0.30 -1.61 -12.42
CA LEU A 65 0.40 -2.90 -12.29
C LEU A 65 -0.59 -4.05 -12.04
N ALA A 66 -1.56 -3.84 -11.15
CA ALA A 66 -2.58 -4.82 -10.82
C ALA A 66 -3.45 -5.18 -12.03
N PHE A 67 -3.87 -4.20 -12.83
CA PHE A 67 -4.58 -4.48 -14.08
C PHE A 67 -3.72 -5.26 -15.07
N LYS A 68 -2.46 -4.84 -15.25
CA LYS A 68 -1.50 -5.51 -16.15
C LYS A 68 -1.21 -6.97 -15.78
N MET A 69 -1.33 -7.33 -14.49
CA MET A 69 -1.20 -8.73 -14.05
C MET A 69 -2.38 -9.60 -14.48
N THR A 70 -3.56 -9.01 -14.62
CA THR A 70 -4.80 -9.76 -14.82
C THR A 70 -5.28 -9.72 -16.26
N GLU A 71 -4.82 -8.75 -17.05
CA GLU A 71 -5.13 -8.71 -18.46
C GLU A 71 -4.53 -9.94 -19.17
N PRO A 72 -5.35 -10.74 -19.87
CA PRO A 72 -4.86 -11.87 -20.63
C PRO A 72 -4.08 -11.33 -21.84
N LYS A 73 -2.74 -11.36 -21.75
CA LYS A 73 -1.89 -11.15 -22.94
C LYS A 73 -1.98 -12.38 -23.83
N ASP A 74 -2.78 -12.29 -24.89
CA ASP A 74 -2.77 -13.11 -26.11
C ASP A 74 -2.24 -14.55 -25.91
N GLY A 75 -3.01 -15.37 -25.18
CA GLY A 75 -2.75 -16.81 -25.04
C GLY A 75 -1.73 -17.24 -23.98
N SER A 76 -0.76 -16.40 -23.59
CA SER A 76 0.31 -16.79 -22.65
C SER A 76 -0.15 -16.89 -21.18
N ASN A 77 -1.18 -16.15 -20.78
CA ASN A 77 -1.69 -16.15 -19.40
C ASN A 77 -2.77 -17.21 -19.12
N LYS A 78 -3.19 -18.02 -20.10
CA LYS A 78 -4.20 -19.09 -19.86
C LYS A 78 -3.73 -20.08 -18.80
N ALA A 79 -2.46 -20.50 -18.85
CA ALA A 79 -1.85 -21.37 -17.86
C ALA A 79 -1.87 -20.79 -16.43
N LEU A 80 -1.97 -19.46 -16.32
CA LEU A 80 -2.01 -18.74 -15.05
C LEU A 80 -3.41 -18.77 -14.42
N TYR A 81 -4.47 -18.79 -15.23
CA TYR A 81 -5.86 -19.03 -14.80
C TYR A 81 -6.10 -20.49 -14.46
N ASP A 82 -5.41 -21.41 -15.13
CA ASP A 82 -5.46 -22.84 -14.82
C ASP A 82 -4.68 -23.20 -13.54
N TRP A 83 -3.92 -22.26 -12.96
CA TRP A 83 -3.17 -22.50 -11.73
C TRP A 83 -4.13 -22.64 -10.53
N PRO A 84 -4.18 -23.80 -9.83
CA PRO A 84 -5.10 -24.04 -8.71
C PRO A 84 -5.08 -23.01 -7.58
N ASP A 85 -3.98 -22.26 -7.43
CA ASP A 85 -3.79 -21.23 -6.40
C ASP A 85 -3.92 -19.78 -6.92
N PHE A 86 -4.36 -19.57 -8.17
CA PHE A 86 -4.57 -18.24 -8.75
C PHE A 86 -5.43 -17.32 -7.87
N TRP A 87 -6.43 -17.90 -7.19
CA TRP A 87 -7.29 -17.18 -6.25
C TRP A 87 -6.52 -16.46 -5.13
N ARG A 88 -5.37 -16.98 -4.69
CA ARG A 88 -4.54 -16.36 -3.65
C ARG A 88 -3.89 -15.08 -4.16
N LEU A 89 -3.41 -15.12 -5.40
CA LEU A 89 -2.81 -13.97 -6.07
C LEU A 89 -3.84 -12.88 -6.30
N GLU A 90 -5.03 -13.25 -6.77
CA GLU A 90 -6.12 -12.31 -7.00
C GLU A 90 -6.55 -11.61 -5.71
N TYR A 91 -6.65 -12.38 -4.62
CA TYR A 91 -7.03 -11.83 -3.32
C TYR A 91 -5.95 -10.89 -2.76
N ARG A 92 -4.66 -11.26 -2.89
CA ARG A 92 -3.52 -10.40 -2.51
C ARG A 92 -3.48 -9.11 -3.31
N ARG A 93 -3.75 -9.17 -4.62
CA ARG A 93 -3.87 -8.00 -5.48
C ARG A 93 -4.96 -7.06 -4.98
N ASN A 94 -6.16 -7.59 -4.71
CA ASN A 94 -7.28 -6.79 -4.23
C ASN A 94 -6.99 -6.17 -2.84
N ILE A 95 -6.35 -6.90 -1.94
CA ILE A 95 -5.89 -6.37 -0.65
C ILE A 95 -4.88 -5.22 -0.85
N GLY A 96 -3.90 -5.39 -1.74
CA GLY A 96 -2.91 -4.35 -2.03
C GLY A 96 -3.55 -3.07 -2.57
N ILE A 97 -4.49 -3.19 -3.51
CA ILE A 97 -5.28 -2.05 -4.00
C ILE A 97 -6.05 -1.40 -2.84
N GLY A 98 -6.68 -2.19 -1.98
CA GLY A 98 -7.38 -1.69 -0.79
C GLY A 98 -6.47 -0.88 0.13
N TRP A 99 -5.26 -1.37 0.41
CA TRP A 99 -4.27 -0.63 1.21
C TRP A 99 -3.78 0.65 0.53
N CYS A 100 -3.62 0.65 -0.80
CA CYS A 100 -3.32 1.87 -1.55
C CYS A 100 -4.47 2.89 -1.51
N SER A 101 -5.73 2.43 -1.50
CA SER A 101 -6.88 3.33 -1.31
C SER A 101 -6.88 3.92 0.11
N VAL A 102 -6.59 3.10 1.13
CA VAL A 102 -6.46 3.58 2.52
C VAL A 102 -5.34 4.61 2.63
N SER A 103 -4.17 4.39 2.01
CA SER A 103 -3.09 5.37 2.05
C SER A 103 -3.47 6.72 1.43
N VAL A 104 -4.21 6.70 0.31
CA VAL A 104 -4.69 7.93 -0.33
C VAL A 104 -5.70 8.64 0.57
N LEU A 105 -6.63 7.90 1.17
CA LEU A 105 -7.59 8.49 2.11
C LEU A 105 -6.88 9.09 3.33
N SER A 106 -5.89 8.40 3.90
CA SER A 106 -5.12 8.91 5.04
C SER A 106 -4.40 10.23 4.73
N VAL A 107 -3.77 10.35 3.55
CA VAL A 107 -3.11 11.61 3.18
C VAL A 107 -4.11 12.72 2.86
N LEU A 108 -5.26 12.41 2.25
CA LEU A 108 -6.32 13.40 1.99
C LEU A 108 -6.93 13.92 3.29
N VAL A 109 -7.16 13.06 4.27
CA VAL A 109 -7.61 13.47 5.61
C VAL A 109 -6.56 14.37 6.27
N ALA A 110 -5.29 13.98 6.23
CA ALA A 110 -4.21 14.80 6.79
C ALA A 110 -4.07 16.15 6.09
N TRP A 111 -4.36 16.23 4.79
CA TRP A 111 -4.25 17.44 3.98
C TRP A 111 -5.44 18.38 4.19
N ILE A 112 -6.68 17.86 4.19
CA ILE A 112 -7.91 18.66 4.36
C ILE A 112 -8.03 19.18 5.79
N PHE A 113 -7.74 18.35 6.79
CA PHE A 113 -7.88 18.70 8.21
C PHE A 113 -6.56 19.11 8.85
N ARG A 114 -5.59 19.57 8.06
CA ARG A 114 -4.23 19.88 8.53
C ARG A 114 -4.20 20.92 9.66
N ASP A 115 -5.13 21.88 9.63
CA ASP A 115 -5.22 22.98 10.59
C ASP A 115 -5.92 22.57 11.90
N ASP A 116 -6.78 21.55 11.86
CA ASP A 116 -7.53 21.02 13.00
C ASP A 116 -6.80 19.87 13.72
N LEU A 117 -5.85 19.23 13.03
CA LEU A 117 -5.09 18.08 13.53
C LEU A 117 -3.83 18.53 14.27
N SER A 118 -3.50 17.85 15.37
CA SER A 118 -2.20 18.06 16.03
C SER A 118 -1.05 17.66 15.08
N LEU A 119 0.11 18.30 15.24
CA LEU A 119 1.32 18.00 14.46
C LEU A 119 1.68 16.50 14.44
N ALA A 120 1.50 15.80 15.57
CA ALA A 120 1.74 14.35 15.66
C ALA A 120 0.83 13.55 14.72
N TRP A 121 -0.45 13.94 14.63
CA TRP A 121 -1.44 13.29 13.76
C TRP A 121 -1.14 13.56 12.29
N VAL A 122 -0.79 14.79 11.92
CA VAL A 122 -0.41 15.12 10.53
C VAL A 122 0.81 14.32 10.11
N GLY A 123 1.87 14.30 10.93
CA GLY A 123 3.08 13.53 10.65
C GLY A 123 2.84 12.01 10.59
N GLY A 124 2.01 11.48 11.50
CA GLY A 124 1.69 10.05 11.54
C GLY A 124 0.80 9.58 10.39
N LEU A 125 -0.21 10.36 10.02
CA LEU A 125 -1.05 10.07 8.85
C LEU A 125 -0.25 10.15 7.55
N PHE A 126 0.67 11.10 7.44
CA PHE A 126 1.55 11.19 6.28
C PHE A 126 2.51 10.01 6.16
N LEU A 127 3.20 9.69 7.25
CA LEU A 127 4.17 8.61 7.28
C LEU A 127 3.50 7.25 7.04
N SER A 128 2.31 7.04 7.61
CA SER A 128 1.52 5.84 7.34
C SER A 128 1.04 5.80 5.90
N ALA A 129 0.57 6.91 5.33
CA ALA A 129 0.16 6.97 3.93
C ALA A 129 1.31 6.63 2.97
N ILE A 130 2.47 7.26 3.11
CA ILE A 130 3.64 6.95 2.26
C ILE A 130 4.10 5.52 2.47
N GLY A 131 4.25 5.08 3.73
CA GLY A 131 4.74 3.74 4.01
C GLY A 131 3.81 2.66 3.47
N LEU A 132 2.49 2.82 3.65
CA LEU A 132 1.49 1.90 3.09
C LEU A 132 1.54 1.88 1.57
N ALA A 133 1.62 3.05 0.92
CA ALA A 133 1.73 3.15 -0.52
C ALA A 133 2.99 2.43 -1.03
N VAL A 134 4.16 2.71 -0.45
CA VAL A 134 5.44 2.09 -0.85
C VAL A 134 5.42 0.58 -0.65
N ILE A 135 4.96 0.09 0.51
CA ILE A 135 4.92 -1.35 0.80
C ILE A 135 3.97 -2.06 -0.15
N SER A 136 2.76 -1.52 -0.35
CA SER A 136 1.75 -2.12 -1.22
C SER A 136 2.17 -2.09 -2.70
N SER A 137 2.71 -0.97 -3.18
CA SER A 137 3.29 -0.88 -4.53
C SER A 137 4.42 -1.89 -4.73
N SER A 138 5.32 -1.99 -3.75
CA SER A 138 6.47 -2.90 -3.83
C SER A 138 6.02 -4.36 -3.83
N SER A 139 5.05 -4.74 -3.01
CA SER A 139 4.53 -6.11 -2.95
C SER A 139 3.89 -6.53 -4.28
N LEU A 140 3.11 -5.64 -4.91
CA LEU A 140 2.53 -5.84 -6.24
C LEU A 140 3.60 -5.92 -7.33
N LEU A 141 4.64 -5.10 -7.25
CA LEU A 141 5.74 -5.10 -8.20
C LEU A 141 6.56 -6.40 -8.11
N PHE A 142 6.88 -6.87 -6.90
CA PHE A 142 7.51 -8.17 -6.68
C PHE A 142 6.68 -9.32 -7.22
N ALA A 143 5.37 -9.33 -6.94
CA ALA A 143 4.48 -10.33 -7.50
C ALA A 143 4.49 -10.30 -9.04
N THR A 144 4.61 -9.13 -9.66
CA THR A 144 4.69 -9.01 -11.13
C THR A 144 5.95 -9.67 -11.68
N PHE A 145 7.09 -9.50 -11.02
CA PHE A 145 8.34 -10.15 -11.43
C PHE A 145 8.30 -11.66 -11.27
N VAL A 146 7.76 -12.16 -10.16
CA VAL A 146 7.62 -13.60 -9.91
C VAL A 146 6.72 -14.24 -10.97
N LEU A 147 5.59 -13.62 -11.30
CA LEU A 147 4.68 -14.13 -12.32
C LEU A 147 5.31 -14.19 -13.70
N LYS A 148 6.03 -13.14 -14.11
CA LYS A 148 6.77 -13.14 -15.39
C LYS A 148 7.82 -14.24 -15.44
N ARG A 149 8.50 -14.50 -14.31
CA ARG A 149 9.51 -15.57 -14.23
C ARG A 149 8.86 -16.95 -14.39
N ILE A 150 7.72 -17.17 -13.75
CA ILE A 150 6.98 -18.44 -13.86
C ILE A 150 6.46 -18.62 -15.30
N SER A 151 5.86 -17.59 -15.90
CA SER A 151 5.34 -17.69 -17.27
C SER A 151 6.44 -17.89 -18.30
N ALA A 152 7.64 -17.34 -18.09
CA ALA A 152 8.78 -17.51 -19.00
C ALA A 152 9.45 -18.90 -18.89
N GLY A 153 9.37 -19.56 -17.73
CA GLY A 153 9.91 -20.90 -17.52
C GLY A 153 8.96 -22.04 -17.93
N LEU A 154 7.74 -21.72 -18.36
CA LEU A 154 6.70 -22.66 -18.82
C LEU A 154 6.69 -22.84 -20.35
N ASN A 155 7.64 -22.21 -21.07
CA ASN A 155 7.85 -22.38 -22.52
C ASN A 155 8.97 -23.38 -22.81
#